data_AF-A0A097QWS5-F1
#
_entry.id   AF-A0A097QWS5-F1
#
_cell.length_a   1.000
_cell.length_b   1.000
_cell.length_c   1.000
_cell.angle_alpha   90.00
_cell.angle_beta   90.00
_cell.angle_gamma   90.00
#
_symmetry.space_group_name_H-M   'P 1'
#
loop_
_entity.id
_entity.type
_entity.pdbx_description
1 polymer ?
#
loop_
_entity_poly.entity_id
_entity_poly.type
_entity_poly.pdbx_seq_one_letter_code
_entity_poly.pdbx_strand_id
1 'polypeptide(L)'
;MNSVVMDPQVLRSLHRSDLRKKILMYLNEIYPSATYLSEIARVVGSDPSNVRGALVGLGNRYNGESSLVHLGLVEEIASNGFKYYRLTEYGKKVVEYLKEYYAYYRRFL
;
A
#
# COMPACT_ATOMS: atom_id res chain seq x y z
N MET A 1 9.24 0.11 21.54
CA MET A 1 9.32 -0.21 20.10
C MET A 1 8.89 -1.65 19.91
N ASN A 2 7.66 -1.89 19.44
CA ASN A 2 7.33 -3.23 18.94
C ASN A 2 8.12 -3.40 17.64
N SER A 3 9.08 -4.33 17.62
CA SER A 3 9.82 -4.66 16.40
C SER A 3 8.86 -5.30 15.40
N VAL A 4 8.36 -4.52 14.44
CA VAL A 4 7.76 -5.09 13.23
C VAL A 4 8.90 -5.78 12.50
N VAL A 5 8.87 -7.11 12.45
CA VAL A 5 9.73 -7.87 11.55
C VAL A 5 9.21 -7.61 10.14
N MET A 6 9.76 -6.59 9.48
CA MET A 6 9.38 -6.22 8.13
C MET A 6 10.19 -7.04 7.13
N ASP A 7 9.50 -7.73 6.24
CA ASP A 7 10.14 -8.45 5.15
C ASP A 7 11.02 -7.47 4.31
N PRO A 8 12.30 -7.78 4.06
CA PRO A 8 13.17 -6.96 3.20
C PRO A 8 12.56 -6.66 1.81
N GLN A 9 11.73 -7.54 1.26
CA GLN A 9 11.01 -7.33 0.00
C GLN A 9 9.94 -6.24 0.12
N VAL A 10 9.24 -6.16 1.26
CA VAL A 10 8.32 -5.05 1.57
C VAL A 10 9.08 -3.73 1.59
N LEU A 11 10.17 -3.67 2.36
CA LEU A 11 10.97 -2.45 2.47
C LEU A 11 11.50 -2.00 1.10
N ARG A 12 12.06 -2.92 0.31
CA ARG A 12 12.55 -2.64 -1.05
C ARG A 12 11.45 -2.22 -2.02
N SER A 13 10.23 -2.74 -1.88
CA SER A 13 9.09 -2.37 -2.72
C SER A 13 8.61 -0.95 -2.43
N LEU A 14 8.53 -0.59 -1.15
CA LEU A 14 8.07 0.72 -0.69
C LEU A 14 9.12 1.82 -0.90
N HIS A 15 10.40 1.50 -0.74
CA HIS A 15 11.48 2.45 -1.02
C HIS A 15 11.49 2.89 -2.49
N ARG A 16 11.22 1.96 -3.42
CA ARG A 16 11.27 2.21 -4.87
C ARG A 16 10.00 2.81 -5.46
N SER A 17 8.91 2.96 -4.69
CA SER A 17 7.63 3.41 -5.23
C SER A 17 6.90 4.37 -4.30
N ASP A 18 6.88 5.65 -4.69
CA ASP A 18 6.09 6.67 -3.99
C ASP A 18 4.59 6.41 -4.10
N LEU A 19 4.12 5.87 -5.23
CA LEU A 19 2.72 5.54 -5.42
C LEU A 19 2.24 4.49 -4.40
N ARG A 20 3.02 3.43 -4.17
CA ARG A 20 2.69 2.42 -3.15
C ARG A 20 2.60 3.03 -1.76
N LYS A 21 3.55 3.90 -1.39
CA LYS A 21 3.52 4.62 -0.11
C LYS A 21 2.26 5.48 0.02
N LYS A 22 1.91 6.26 -1.01
CA LYS A 22 0.68 7.09 -1.02
C LYS A 22 -0.59 6.25 -0.86
N ILE A 23 -0.70 5.13 -1.58
CA ILE A 23 -1.84 4.21 -1.45
C ILE A 23 -1.95 3.69 -0.02
N LEU A 24 -0.86 3.20 0.56
CA LEU A 24 -0.86 2.68 1.93
C LEU A 24 -1.22 3.74 2.97
N MET A 25 -0.73 4.98 2.82
CA MET A 25 -1.07 6.09 3.70
C MET A 25 -2.58 6.40 3.64
N TYR A 26 -3.14 6.48 2.44
CA TYR A 26 -4.58 6.71 2.27
C TYR A 26 -5.42 5.56 2.85
N LEU A 27 -5.09 4.31 2.54
CA LEU A 27 -5.83 3.16 3.10
C LEU A 27 -5.73 3.09 4.63
N ASN A 28 -4.64 3.58 5.22
CA ASN A 28 -4.50 3.70 6.67
C ASN A 28 -5.42 4.79 7.26
N GLU A 29 -5.69 5.87 6.54
CA GLU A 29 -6.58 6.95 7.01
C GLU A 29 -8.04 6.50 7.10
N ILE A 30 -8.46 5.57 6.23
CA ILE A 30 -9.84 5.06 6.20
C ILE A 30 -10.02 3.70 6.89
N TYR A 31 -8.94 3.07 7.38
CA TYR A 31 -8.98 1.76 8.03
C TYR A 31 -9.94 1.77 9.24
N PRO A 32 -10.83 0.77 9.42
CA PRO A 32 -10.91 -0.54 8.74
C PRO A 32 -11.84 -0.59 7.51
N SER A 33 -12.18 0.56 6.93
CA SER A 33 -13.02 0.61 5.72
C SER A 33 -12.22 0.19 4.48
N ALA A 34 -12.93 -0.43 3.53
CA ALA A 34 -12.40 -0.73 2.20
C ALA A 34 -12.94 0.27 1.17
N THR A 35 -12.22 0.50 0.08
CA THR A 35 -12.64 1.43 -0.97
C THR A 35 -12.31 0.91 -2.37
N TYR A 36 -12.86 1.58 -3.40
CA TYR A 36 -12.69 1.20 -4.79
C TYR A 36 -11.37 1.72 -5.36
N LEU A 37 -10.88 1.04 -6.41
CA LEU A 37 -9.68 1.44 -7.14
C LEU A 37 -9.76 2.88 -7.70
N SER A 38 -10.91 3.27 -8.23
CA SER A 38 -11.13 4.61 -8.79
C SER A 38 -11.01 5.70 -7.72
N GLU A 39 -11.50 5.43 -6.51
CA GLU A 39 -11.39 6.36 -5.39
C GLU A 39 -9.94 6.48 -4.90
N ILE A 40 -9.21 5.36 -4.84
CA ILE A 40 -7.76 5.38 -4.55
C ILE A 40 -7.03 6.24 -5.58
N ALA A 41 -7.27 6.01 -6.88
CA ALA A 41 -6.68 6.77 -7.97
C ALA A 41 -6.94 8.29 -7.85
N ARG A 42 -8.19 8.66 -7.53
CA ARG A 42 -8.59 10.05 -7.29
C ARG A 42 -7.82 10.68 -6.14
N VAL A 43 -7.74 10.01 -4.98
CA VAL A 43 -7.12 10.58 -3.77
C VAL A 43 -5.59 10.64 -3.88
N VAL A 44 -4.95 9.61 -4.42
CA VAL A 44 -3.48 9.58 -4.54
C VAL A 44 -2.96 10.39 -5.74
N GLY A 45 -3.85 10.85 -6.61
CA GLY A 45 -3.54 11.65 -7.80
C GLY A 45 -2.76 10.85 -8.85
N SER A 46 -3.18 9.63 -9.14
CA SER A 46 -2.54 8.75 -10.14
C SER A 46 -3.58 8.10 -11.04
N ASP A 47 -3.19 7.69 -12.25
CA ASP A 47 -4.14 7.03 -13.14
C ASP A 47 -4.54 5.63 -12.61
N PRO A 48 -5.76 5.17 -12.93
CA PRO A 48 -6.25 3.87 -12.48
C PRO A 48 -5.36 2.68 -12.85
N SER A 49 -4.63 2.73 -13.98
CA SER A 49 -3.78 1.62 -14.41
C SER A 49 -2.54 1.49 -13.52
N ASN A 50 -1.89 2.61 -13.20
CA ASN A 50 -0.77 2.66 -12.27
C ASN A 50 -1.20 2.22 -10.86
N VAL A 51 -2.36 2.65 -10.38
CA VAL A 51 -2.92 2.18 -9.11
C VAL A 51 -3.18 0.68 -9.13
N ARG A 52 -3.77 0.15 -10.21
CA ARG A 52 -3.97 -1.30 -10.39
C ARG A 52 -2.64 -2.05 -10.35
N GLY A 53 -1.62 -1.56 -11.06
CA GLY A 53 -0.28 -2.14 -11.07
C GLY A 53 0.38 -2.14 -9.69
N ALA A 54 0.21 -1.07 -8.91
CA ALA A 54 0.71 -1.00 -7.55
C ALA A 54 -0.01 -1.97 -6.59
N LEU A 55 -1.34 -2.08 -6.72
CA LEU A 55 -2.17 -2.94 -5.85
C LEU A 55 -1.99 -4.42 -6.14
N VAL A 56 -2.17 -4.85 -7.39
CA VAL A 56 -2.28 -6.28 -7.77
C VAL A 56 -1.31 -6.70 -8.89
N GLY A 57 -0.50 -5.78 -9.40
CA GLY A 57 0.37 -6.05 -10.55
C GLY A 57 -0.36 -5.98 -11.90
N LEU A 58 0.42 -6.00 -12.98
CA LEU A 58 -0.04 -5.86 -14.36
C LEU A 58 0.80 -6.77 -15.29
N GLY A 59 0.86 -8.06 -14.98
CA GLY A 59 1.59 -9.06 -15.79
C GLY A 59 3.01 -8.62 -16.14
N ASN A 60 3.37 -8.63 -17.43
CA ASN A 60 4.72 -8.31 -17.92
C ASN A 60 5.17 -6.85 -17.72
N ARG A 61 4.28 -5.91 -17.39
CA ARG A 61 4.66 -4.50 -17.18
C ARG A 61 5.01 -4.17 -15.72
N TYR A 62 4.56 -4.97 -14.76
CA TYR A 62 4.85 -4.82 -13.34
C TYR A 62 4.98 -6.20 -12.72
N ASN A 63 6.17 -6.57 -12.22
CA ASN A 63 6.33 -7.88 -11.57
C ASN A 63 5.29 -8.02 -10.45
N GLY A 64 4.39 -9.00 -10.56
CA GLY A 64 3.29 -9.18 -9.60
C GLY A 64 3.80 -9.35 -8.16
N GLU A 65 5.04 -9.86 -8.03
CA GLU A 65 5.76 -10.10 -6.78
C GLU A 65 6.02 -8.86 -5.91
N SER A 66 5.89 -7.65 -6.46
CA SER A 66 6.05 -6.42 -5.67
C SER A 66 4.74 -5.65 -5.42
N SER A 67 3.60 -6.20 -5.87
CA SER A 67 2.29 -5.59 -5.65
C SER A 67 1.89 -5.61 -4.17
N LEU A 68 1.13 -4.61 -3.73
CA LEU A 68 0.75 -4.46 -2.33
C LEU A 68 -0.08 -5.65 -1.81
N VAL A 69 -0.91 -6.25 -2.67
CA VAL A 69 -1.68 -7.46 -2.36
C VAL A 69 -0.77 -8.68 -2.25
N HIS A 70 0.16 -8.87 -3.19
CA HIS A 70 1.12 -9.98 -3.12
C HIS A 70 2.02 -9.91 -1.87
N LEU A 71 2.41 -8.70 -1.47
CA LEU A 71 3.21 -8.46 -0.26
C LEU A 71 2.41 -8.59 1.04
N GLY A 72 1.12 -8.90 0.98
CA GLY A 72 0.25 -9.07 2.14
C GLY A 72 -0.05 -7.77 2.90
N LEU A 73 0.21 -6.60 2.31
CA LEU A 73 -0.02 -5.29 2.93
C LEU A 73 -1.47 -4.81 2.74
N VAL A 74 -2.09 -5.24 1.64
CA VAL A 74 -3.46 -4.89 1.25
C VAL A 74 -4.20 -6.19 0.93
N GLU A 75 -5.48 -6.27 1.28
CA GLU A 75 -6.37 -7.32 0.82
C GLU A 75 -7.29 -6.79 -0.29
N GLU A 76 -7.61 -7.65 -1.26
CA GLU A 76 -8.66 -7.43 -2.25
C GLU A 76 -9.93 -8.15 -1.77
N ILE A 77 -11.01 -7.41 -1.62
CA ILE A 77 -12.32 -7.92 -1.21
C ILE A 77 -13.25 -7.87 -2.42
N ALA A 78 -13.79 -9.03 -2.82
CA ALA A 78 -14.79 -9.11 -3.89
C ALA A 78 -16.19 -9.19 -3.28
N SER A 79 -17.07 -8.27 -3.67
CA SER A 79 -18.46 -8.23 -3.20
C SER A 79 -19.38 -7.67 -4.27
N ASN A 80 -20.50 -8.35 -4.55
CA ASN A 80 -21.52 -7.94 -5.53
C ASN A 80 -20.96 -7.55 -6.92
N GLY A 81 -19.93 -8.26 -7.40
CA GLY A 81 -19.28 -7.98 -8.69
C GLY A 81 -18.28 -6.82 -8.68
N PHE A 82 -18.08 -6.16 -7.52
CA PHE A 82 -17.10 -5.10 -7.34
C PHE A 82 -15.89 -5.57 -6.54
N LYS A 83 -14.77 -4.86 -6.73
CA LYS A 83 -13.52 -5.08 -6.00
C LYS A 83 -13.20 -3.88 -5.12
N TYR A 84 -12.84 -4.17 -3.88
CA TYR A 84 -12.48 -3.21 -2.86
C TYR A 84 -11.11 -3.55 -2.30
N TYR A 85 -10.43 -2.54 -1.76
CA TYR A 85 -9.09 -2.70 -1.19
C TYR A 85 -9.05 -2.09 0.20
N ARG A 86 -8.40 -2.81 1.11
CA ARG A 86 -8.21 -2.44 2.52
C ARG A 86 -6.82 -2.86 2.96
N LEU A 87 -6.23 -2.15 3.93
CA LEU A 87 -5.02 -2.67 4.58
C LEU A 87 -5.31 -4.00 5.28
N THR A 88 -4.32 -4.87 5.33
CA THR A 88 -4.29 -5.94 6.34
C THR A 88 -3.82 -5.36 7.67
N GLU A 89 -4.01 -6.10 8.77
CA GLU A 89 -3.40 -5.76 10.06
C GLU A 89 -1.87 -5.64 9.97
N TYR A 90 -1.23 -6.47 9.13
CA TYR A 90 0.21 -6.36 8.85
C TYR A 90 0.54 -5.06 8.11
N GLY A 91 -0.22 -4.72 7.06
CA GLY A 91 -0.07 -3.48 6.32
C GLY A 91 -0.20 -2.23 7.19
N LYS A 92 -1.17 -2.24 8.13
CA LYS A 92 -1.34 -1.16 9.11
C LYS A 92 -0.09 -0.97 9.97
N LYS A 93 0.44 -2.04 10.57
CA LYS A 93 1.68 -2.00 11.37
C LYS A 93 2.87 -1.48 10.57
N VAL A 94 2.97 -1.87 9.29
CA VAL A 94 4.03 -1.38 8.38
C VAL A 94 3.89 0.12 8.14
N VAL A 95 2.69 0.64 7.92
CA VAL A 95 2.46 2.09 7.72
C VAL A 95 2.76 2.89 8.97
N GLU A 96 2.34 2.42 10.14
CA GLU A 96 2.65 3.03 11.43
C GLU A 96 4.17 3.14 11.63
N TYR A 97 4.91 2.06 11.38
CA TYR A 97 6.38 2.07 11.42
C TYR A 97 6.99 3.09 10.43
N LEU A 98 6.48 3.19 9.21
CA LEU A 98 6.97 4.18 8.23
C LEU A 98 6.72 5.62 8.67
N LYS A 99 5.57 5.90 9.29
CA LYS A 99 5.26 7.23 9.83
C LYS A 99 6.24 7.61 10.93
N GLU A 100 6.53 6.70 11.85
CA GLU A 100 7.54 6.89 12.91
C GLU A 100 8.94 7.08 12.33
N TYR A 101 9.35 6.22 11.39
CA TYR A 101 10.65 6.32 10.70
C TYR A 101 10.80 7.69 10.04
N TYR A 102 9.84 8.12 9.21
CA TYR A 102 9.95 9.43 8.54
C TYR A 102 9.89 10.60 9.52
N ALA A 103 9.09 10.52 10.58
CA ALA A 103 9.09 11.54 11.63
C ALA A 103 10.45 11.65 12.33
N TYR A 104 11.07 10.51 12.62
CA TYR A 104 12.39 10.44 13.23
C TYR A 104 13.47 11.02 12.31
N TYR A 105 13.52 10.65 11.02
CA TYR A 105 14.56 11.12 10.12
C TYR A 105 14.38 12.56 9.65
N ARG A 106 13.14 13.09 9.66
CA ARG A 106 12.87 14.51 9.39
C ARG A 106 13.59 15.48 10.33
N ARG A 107 14.02 15.04 11.52
CA ARG A 107 14.76 15.90 12.46
C ARG A 107 16.25 16.05 12.11
N PHE A 108 16.74 15.29 11.13
CA PHE A 108 18.13 15.28 10.66
C PHE A 108 18.27 15.76 9.21
N LEU A 109 17.16 16.18 8.58
CA LEU A 109 17.08 16.82 7.27
C LEU A 109 16.68 18.27 7.46
#